data_AF-A0A832EH48-F1
#
_entry.id   AF-A0A832EH48-F1
#
_cell.length_a   1.000
_cell.length_b   1.000
_cell.length_c   1.000
_cell.angle_alpha   90.00
_cell.angle_beta   90.00
_cell.angle_gamma   90.00
#
_symmetry.space_group_name_H-M   'P 1'
#
loop_
_entity.id
_entity.type
_entity.pdbx_description
1 polymer ?
#
loop_
_entity_poly.entity_id
_entity_poly.type
_entity_poly.pdbx_seq_one_letter_code
_entity_poly.pdbx_strand_id
1 'polypeptide(L)'
;MQTVFPYAEQQVCIFHKKMDAINKSSCENRDEIGKDIDWIYSSNTKEEALNRLKEFNKKWKRKYKNISSISTSFRKKLEKYI
;
A
#
# COMPACT_ATOMS: atom_id res chain seq x y z
N MET A 1 17.71 15.10 4.74
CA MET A 1 17.17 14.65 6.04
C MET A 1 18.10 13.66 6.71
N GLN A 2 18.55 12.58 6.04
CA GLN A 2 19.57 11.66 6.59
C GLN A 2 20.88 12.33 7.02
N THR A 3 21.25 13.45 6.41
CA THR A 3 22.43 14.24 6.79
C THR A 3 22.28 14.99 8.12
N VAL A 4 21.05 15.33 8.52
CA VAL A 4 20.75 16.09 9.75
C VAL A 4 20.29 15.15 10.87
N PHE A 5 19.55 14.08 10.52
CA PHE A 5 19.05 13.07 11.45
C PHE A 5 19.42 11.67 10.93
N PRO A 6 20.68 11.23 11.15
CA PRO A 6 21.18 9.97 10.58
C PRO A 6 20.52 8.72 11.18
N TYR A 7 20.03 8.81 12.42
CA TYR A 7 19.37 7.70 13.11
C TYR A 7 17.85 7.64 12.88
N ALA A 8 17.25 8.62 12.21
CA ALA A 8 15.81 8.67 12.00
C ALA A 8 15.40 7.76 10.84
N GLU A 9 14.49 6.82 11.10
CA GLU A 9 13.91 5.98 10.04
C GLU A 9 12.92 6.78 9.19
N GLN A 10 13.21 6.89 7.90
CA GLN A 10 12.29 7.54 6.96
C GLN A 10 11.15 6.59 6.60
N GLN A 11 9.98 6.87 7.17
CA GLN A 11 8.74 6.18 6.82
C GLN A 11 7.89 7.03 5.87
N VAL A 12 6.89 6.40 5.26
CA VAL A 12 5.93 7.06 4.35
C VAL A 12 4.59 6.84 4.98
N CYS A 13 3.83 7.92 5.18
CA CYS A 13 2.55 7.88 5.84
C CYS A 13 1.58 6.96 5.10
N ILE A 14 0.97 6.05 5.86
CA ILE A 14 -0.03 5.08 5.38
C ILE A 14 -1.24 5.82 4.79
N PHE A 15 -1.69 6.89 5.44
CA PHE A 15 -2.80 7.71 4.97
C PHE A 15 -2.55 8.27 3.56
N HIS A 16 -1.36 8.83 3.31
CA HIS A 16 -1.01 9.33 1.98
C HIS A 16 -0.98 8.22 0.92
N LYS A 17 -0.57 7.00 1.29
CA LYS A 17 -0.63 5.84 0.37
C LYS A 17 -2.06 5.40 0.08
N LYS A 18 -2.93 5.41 1.09
CA LYS A 18 -4.35 5.12 0.96
C LYS A 18 -5.03 6.16 0.05
N MET A 19 -4.83 7.45 0.31
CA MET A 19 -5.40 8.53 -0.49
C MET A 19 -4.89 8.52 -1.93
N ASP A 20 -3.60 8.22 -2.16
CA ASP A 20 -3.05 8.09 -3.52
C ASP A 20 -3.76 6.98 -4.30
N ALA A 21 -4.06 5.83 -3.67
CA ALA A 21 -4.79 4.74 -4.30
C ALA A 21 -6.27 5.10 -4.56
N ILE A 22 -6.94 5.72 -3.60
CA ILE A 22 -8.34 6.16 -3.71
C ILE A 22 -8.50 7.20 -4.84
N ASN A 23 -7.61 8.19 -4.90
CA ASN A 23 -7.64 9.24 -5.92
C ASN A 23 -7.42 8.70 -7.34
N LYS A 24 -6.70 7.58 -7.48
CA LYS A 24 -6.47 6.89 -8.77
C LYS A 24 -7.61 5.94 -9.16
N SER A 25 -8.66 5.84 -8.33
CA SER A 25 -9.80 4.97 -8.56
C SER A 25 -11.08 5.75 -8.92
N SER A 26 -12.04 5.04 -9.51
CA SER A 26 -13.39 5.59 -9.75
C SER A 26 -14.12 5.79 -8.43
N CYS A 27 -14.99 6.81 -8.36
CA CYS A 27 -15.77 7.15 -7.17
C CYS A 27 -16.49 5.94 -6.54
N GLU A 28 -17.02 5.04 -7.38
CA GLU A 28 -17.76 3.84 -6.96
C GLU A 28 -16.90 2.83 -6.19
N ASN A 29 -15.60 2.76 -6.47
CA ASN A 29 -14.70 1.75 -5.91
C ASN A 29 -13.84 2.30 -4.77
N ARG A 30 -13.99 3.58 -4.40
CA ARG A 30 -13.16 4.25 -3.39
C ARG A 30 -13.28 3.60 -2.02
N ASP A 31 -14.50 3.31 -1.59
CA ASP A 31 -14.77 2.72 -0.29
C ASP A 31 -14.22 1.29 -0.21
N GLU A 32 -14.37 0.51 -1.28
CA GLU A 32 -13.89 -0.86 -1.35
C GLU A 32 -12.36 -0.91 -1.34
N ILE A 33 -11.70 -0.06 -2.15
CA ILE A 33 -10.24 0.05 -2.18
C ILE A 33 -9.70 0.54 -0.84
N GLY A 34 -10.38 1.50 -0.20
CA GLY A 34 -10.01 2.00 1.12
C GLY A 34 -10.01 0.89 2.17
N LYS A 35 -11.05 0.06 2.20
CA LYS A 35 -11.17 -1.10 3.10
C LYS A 35 -10.12 -2.16 2.81
N ASP A 36 -9.89 -2.49 1.54
CA ASP A 36 -8.88 -3.48 1.16
C ASP A 36 -7.47 -3.02 1.59
N ILE A 37 -7.17 -1.72 1.50
CA ILE A 37 -5.88 -1.16 1.95
C ILE A 37 -5.77 -1.18 3.48
N ASP A 38 -6.82 -0.79 4.21
CA ASP A 38 -6.83 -0.87 5.67
C ASP A 38 -6.59 -2.32 6.13
N TRP A 39 -7.23 -3.28 5.47
CA TRP A 39 -7.03 -4.71 5.74
C TRP A 39 -5.55 -5.11 5.60
N ILE A 40 -4.87 -4.69 4.53
CA ILE A 40 -3.44 -4.99 4.34
C ILE A 40 -2.61 -4.44 5.51
N TYR A 41 -2.88 -3.22 5.96
CA TYR A 41 -2.13 -2.57 7.04
C TYR A 41 -2.47 -3.07 8.44
N SER A 42 -3.67 -3.62 8.65
CA SER A 42 -4.08 -4.23 9.92
C SER A 42 -3.57 -5.66 10.10
N SER A 43 -2.66 -6.16 9.25
CA SER A 43 -2.11 -7.52 9.36
C SER A 43 -1.09 -7.61 10.50
N ASN A 44 -1.11 -8.72 11.24
CA ASN A 44 -0.20 -8.89 12.38
C ASN A 44 1.19 -9.39 11.94
N THR A 45 1.28 -10.03 10.78
CA THR A 45 2.54 -10.56 10.25
C THR A 45 2.83 -10.03 8.85
N LYS A 46 4.12 -9.97 8.50
CA LYS A 46 4.59 -9.60 7.17
C LYS A 46 4.05 -10.52 6.08
N GLU A 47 4.05 -11.83 6.34
CA GLU A 47 3.59 -12.84 5.38
C GLU A 47 2.11 -12.67 5.07
N GLU A 48 1.31 -12.41 6.10
CA GLU A 48 -0.12 -12.14 5.96
C GLU A 48 -0.36 -10.85 5.17
N ALA A 49 0.38 -9.77 5.47
CA ALA A 49 0.30 -8.52 4.71
C ALA A 49 0.66 -8.71 3.23
N LEU A 50 1.70 -9.52 2.94
CA LEU A 50 2.09 -9.86 1.58
C LEU A 50 1.04 -10.71 0.87
N ASN A 51 0.38 -11.63 1.56
CA ASN A 51 -0.69 -12.44 0.98
C ASN A 51 -1.91 -11.58 0.63
N ARG A 52 -2.36 -10.73 1.57
CA ARG A 52 -3.44 -9.76 1.36
C ARG A 52 -3.12 -8.78 0.21
N LEU A 53 -1.86 -8.34 0.12
CA LEU A 53 -1.40 -7.51 -1.00
C LEU A 53 -1.47 -8.25 -2.35
N LYS A 54 -1.20 -9.56 -2.40
CA LYS A 54 -1.35 -10.36 -3.64
C LYS A 54 -2.82 -10.45 -4.05
N GLU A 55 -3.73 -10.64 -3.10
CA GLU A 55 -5.18 -10.69 -3.35
C GLU A 55 -5.70 -9.35 -3.88
N PHE A 56 -5.32 -8.24 -3.23
CA PHE A 56 -5.61 -6.89 -3.68
C PHE A 56 -5.14 -6.65 -5.12
N ASN A 57 -3.92 -7.06 -5.45
CA ASN A 57 -3.41 -6.99 -6.82
C ASN A 57 -4.26 -7.80 -7.78
N LYS A 58 -4.61 -9.04 -7.45
CA LYS A 58 -5.40 -9.90 -8.35
C LYS A 58 -6.76 -9.26 -8.65
N LYS A 59 -7.40 -8.66 -7.64
CA LYS A 59 -8.70 -7.99 -7.74
C LYS A 59 -8.64 -6.70 -8.58
N TRP A 60 -7.66 -5.84 -8.31
CA TRP A 60 -7.65 -4.47 -8.84
C TRP A 60 -6.73 -4.22 -10.03
N LYS A 61 -5.71 -5.07 -10.27
CA LYS A 61 -4.77 -4.92 -11.39
C LYS A 61 -5.45 -4.93 -12.75
N ARG A 62 -6.57 -5.68 -12.88
CA ARG A 62 -7.35 -5.73 -14.13
C ARG A 62 -8.15 -4.45 -14.37
N LYS A 63 -8.69 -3.85 -13.30
CA LYS A 63 -9.51 -2.62 -13.38
C LYS A 63 -8.67 -1.36 -13.50
N TYR A 64 -7.52 -1.31 -12.82
CA TYR A 64 -6.68 -0.11 -12.76
C TYR A 64 -5.21 -0.46 -13.04
N LYS A 65 -4.72 -0.11 -14.25
CA LYS A 65 -3.31 -0.27 -14.62
C LYS A 65 -2.38 0.46 -13.64
N ASN A 66 -2.81 1.61 -13.13
CA ASN A 66 -2.02 2.47 -12.24
C ASN A 66 -1.86 1.91 -10.81
N ILE A 67 -2.69 0.95 -10.39
CA ILE A 67 -2.58 0.31 -9.06
C ILE A 67 -1.36 -0.61 -8.97
N SER A 68 -0.87 -1.12 -10.11
CA SER A 68 0.35 -1.95 -10.15
C SER A 68 1.60 -1.21 -9.64
N SER A 69 1.71 0.08 -9.92
CA SER A 69 2.79 0.97 -9.44
C SER A 69 2.78 1.10 -7.92
N ILE A 70 1.57 1.25 -7.35
CA ILE A 70 1.34 1.35 -5.92
C ILE A 70 1.77 0.04 -5.25
N SER A 71 1.21 -1.08 -5.68
CA SER A 71 1.55 -2.43 -5.22
C SER A 71 3.05 -2.73 -5.21
N THR A 72 3.78 -2.34 -6.27
CA THR A 72 5.22 -2.55 -6.38
C THR A 72 5.98 -1.75 -5.33
N SER A 73 5.55 -0.52 -5.06
CA SER A 73 6.11 0.34 -4.02
C SER A 73 5.83 -0.20 -2.62
N PHE A 74 4.62 -0.74 -2.40
CA PHE A 74 4.21 -1.39 -1.17
C PHE A 74 5.06 -2.64 -0.87
N ARG A 75 5.24 -3.51 -1.86
CA ARG A 75 6.01 -4.75 -1.73
C ARG A 75 7.46 -4.48 -1.34
N LYS A 76 8.14 -3.57 -2.04
CA LYS A 76 9.53 -3.18 -1.72
C LYS A 76 9.68 -2.68 -0.29
N LYS A 77 8.64 -2.04 0.25
CA LYS A 77 8.66 -1.49 1.60
C LYS A 77 8.42 -2.57 2.66
N LEU A 78 7.46 -3.47 2.42
CA LEU A 78 7.24 -4.66 3.27
C LEU A 78 8.48 -5.56 3.31
N GLU A 79 9.20 -5.68 2.20
CA GLU A 79 10.43 -6.48 2.14
C GLU A 79 11.61 -5.85 2.90
N LYS A 80 11.65 -4.51 3.03
CA LYS A 80 12.79 -3.75 3.58
C LYS A 80 12.65 -3.33 5.05
N TYR A 81 11.44 -3.10 5.55
CA TYR A 81 11.21 -2.44 6.85
C TYR A 81 10.45 -3.30 7.88
N ILE A 82 10.14 -4.54 7.55
CA ILE A 82 9.63 -5.59 8.45
C ILE A 82 10.45 -6.85 8.14
#